data_AF-A0A2P5HY42-F1
#
_entry.id   AF-A0A2P5HY42-F1
#
_cell.length_a   1.000
_cell.length_b   1.000
_cell.length_c   1.000
_cell.angle_alpha   90.00
_cell.angle_beta   90.00
_cell.angle_gamma   90.00
#
_symmetry.space_group_name_H-M   'P 1'
#
loop_
_entity.id
_entity.type
_entity.pdbx_description
1 polymer ?
#
loop_
_entity_poly.entity_id
_entity_poly.type
_entity_poly.pdbx_seq_one_letter_code
_entity_poly.pdbx_strand_id
1 'polypeptide(L)'
;MKFFTFAAVLFAAATQACDLYSNCICVTAEGIPDKNATEIACQDQTEPHKELRVRNNITECHFNGAVNTGFLGMEKNGLDNCRFRESCTEAGATGPDSSCSGAFN
;
A
#
# COMPACT_ATOMS: atom_id res chain seq x y z
N MET A 1 -34.99 -28.68 -20.08
CA MET A 1 -33.55 -28.35 -20.22
C MET A 1 -33.18 -27.46 -19.05
N LYS A 2 -32.28 -27.92 -18.16
CA LYS A 2 -31.84 -27.16 -16.98
C LYS A 2 -30.77 -26.16 -17.44
N PHE A 3 -31.11 -24.88 -17.44
CA PHE A 3 -30.14 -23.81 -17.62
C PHE A 3 -29.38 -23.61 -16.30
N PHE A 4 -28.10 -24.01 -16.29
CA PHE A 4 -27.18 -23.61 -15.24
C PHE A 4 -26.76 -22.17 -15.50
N THR A 5 -27.32 -21.23 -14.76
CA THR A 5 -26.90 -19.84 -14.76
C THR A 5 -25.56 -19.76 -14.02
N PHE A 6 -24.45 -19.71 -14.75
CA PHE A 6 -23.15 -19.33 -14.20
C PHE A 6 -23.22 -17.84 -13.86
N ALA A 7 -23.46 -17.51 -12.59
CA ALA A 7 -23.28 -16.16 -12.09
C ALA A 7 -21.77 -15.88 -12.02
N ALA A 8 -21.22 -15.26 -13.07
CA ALA A 8 -19.89 -14.69 -13.04
C ALA A 8 -19.89 -13.50 -12.06
N VAL A 9 -19.41 -13.72 -10.84
CA VAL A 9 -19.09 -12.63 -9.91
C VAL A 9 -17.88 -11.92 -10.50
N LEU A 10 -18.12 -10.90 -11.29
CA LEU A 10 -17.12 -9.91 -11.66
C LEU A 10 -16.74 -9.19 -10.36
N PHE A 11 -15.66 -9.65 -9.72
CA PHE A 11 -14.97 -8.84 -8.73
C PHE A 11 -14.53 -7.57 -9.46
N ALA A 12 -15.25 -6.47 -9.22
CA ALA A 12 -14.76 -5.16 -9.57
C ALA A 12 -13.46 -4.97 -8.78
N ALA A 13 -12.32 -5.27 -9.41
CA ALA A 13 -11.03 -4.84 -8.91
C ALA A 13 -11.13 -3.31 -8.85
N ALA A 14 -11.33 -2.77 -7.65
CA ALA A 14 -11.22 -1.34 -7.44
C ALA A 14 -9.81 -0.98 -7.90
N THR A 15 -9.71 -0.34 -9.07
CA THR A 15 -8.44 0.15 -9.58
C THR A 15 -8.07 1.35 -8.71
N GLN A 16 -7.54 1.09 -7.51
CA GLN A 16 -6.95 2.15 -6.70
C GLN A 16 -5.76 2.68 -7.50
N ALA A 17 -5.90 3.92 -7.98
CA ALA A 17 -4.87 4.59 -8.75
C ALA A 17 -3.58 4.63 -7.92
N CYS A 18 -2.45 4.36 -8.59
CA CYS A 18 -1.15 4.40 -7.93
C CYS A 18 -0.77 5.85 -7.66
N ASP A 19 -0.37 6.14 -6.43
CA ASP A 19 0.07 7.46 -5.99
C ASP A 19 1.12 7.31 -4.88
N LEU A 20 1.75 8.43 -4.52
CA LEU A 20 2.81 8.49 -3.54
C LEU A 20 2.31 9.04 -2.21
N TYR A 21 2.68 8.35 -1.14
CA TYR A 21 2.20 8.63 0.21
C TYR A 21 3.35 8.78 1.21
N SER A 22 3.06 9.48 2.30
CA SER A 22 4.00 9.60 3.43
C SER A 22 3.94 8.41 4.37
N ASN A 23 2.83 7.69 4.44
CA ASN A 23 2.68 6.56 5.36
C ASN A 23 1.88 5.44 4.70
N CYS A 24 2.31 4.20 4.90
CA CYS A 24 1.58 3.01 4.45
C CYS A 24 1.65 1.89 5.51
N ILE A 25 0.56 1.15 5.64
CA ILE A 25 0.47 -0.09 6.43
C ILE A 25 -0.15 -1.21 5.59
N CYS A 26 0.25 -2.44 5.86
CA CYS A 26 -0.50 -3.62 5.44
C CYS A 26 -1.61 -3.89 6.45
N VAL A 27 -2.74 -4.40 5.97
CA VAL A 27 -3.88 -4.78 6.81
C VAL A 27 -4.36 -6.19 6.49
N THR A 28 -5.05 -6.83 7.44
CA THR A 28 -5.79 -8.07 7.21
C THR A 28 -7.09 -7.78 6.45
N ALA A 29 -7.81 -8.85 6.06
CA ALA A 29 -9.14 -8.75 5.43
C ALA A 29 -10.16 -7.97 6.27
N GLU A 30 -10.00 -7.98 7.60
CA GLU A 30 -10.83 -7.25 8.56
C GLU A 30 -10.37 -5.79 8.76
N GLY A 31 -9.32 -5.35 8.06
CA GLY A 31 -8.74 -4.01 8.18
C GLY A 31 -7.82 -3.83 9.39
N ILE A 32 -7.39 -4.92 10.03
CA ILE A 32 -6.50 -4.87 11.20
C ILE A 32 -5.05 -4.69 10.71
N PRO A 33 -4.24 -3.78 11.28
CA PRO A 33 -2.84 -3.62 10.88
C PRO A 33 -2.03 -4.91 11.05
N ASP A 34 -1.33 -5.33 10.00
CA ASP A 34 -0.41 -6.46 10.01
C ASP A 34 1.03 -5.96 10.11
N LYS A 35 1.60 -6.09 11.30
CA LYS A 35 2.96 -5.63 11.58
C LYS A 35 4.00 -6.34 10.71
N ASN A 36 3.95 -7.66 10.62
CA ASN A 36 4.98 -8.43 9.94
C ASN A 36 4.97 -8.13 8.43
N ALA A 37 3.77 -8.09 7.83
CA ALA A 37 3.63 -7.71 6.44
C ALA A 37 4.08 -6.26 6.20
N THR A 38 3.76 -5.33 7.11
CA THR A 38 4.20 -3.93 7.00
C THR A 38 5.73 -3.79 7.05
N GLU A 39 6.41 -4.56 7.91
CA GLU A 39 7.87 -4.54 8.00
C GLU A 39 8.52 -5.01 6.70
N ILE A 40 8.03 -6.11 6.12
CA ILE A 40 8.52 -6.66 4.86
C ILE A 40 8.22 -5.70 3.70
N ALA A 41 6.99 -5.22 3.59
CA ALA A 41 6.58 -4.30 2.53
C ALA A 41 7.36 -2.99 2.57
N CYS A 42 7.63 -2.46 3.78
CA CYS A 42 8.45 -1.28 3.94
C CYS A 42 9.89 -1.49 3.48
N GLN A 43 10.48 -2.67 3.68
CA GLN A 43 11.83 -2.97 3.19
C GLN A 43 11.90 -3.10 1.67
N ASP A 44 10.84 -3.61 1.04
CA ASP A 44 10.78 -3.80 -0.41
C ASP A 44 10.64 -2.49 -1.20
N GLN A 45 10.16 -1.41 -0.56
CA GLN A 45 10.10 -0.09 -1.20
C GLN A 45 11.48 0.36 -1.68
N THR A 46 11.56 1.07 -2.80
CA THR A 46 12.84 1.55 -3.37
C THR A 46 13.35 2.82 -2.72
N GLU A 47 12.51 3.53 -1.97
CA GLU A 47 12.78 4.88 -1.52
C GLU A 47 13.84 4.88 -0.40
N PRO A 48 14.90 5.68 -0.50
CA PRO A 48 15.98 5.67 0.50
C PRO A 48 15.58 6.32 1.82
N HIS A 49 14.56 7.20 1.82
CA HIS A 49 14.13 7.98 2.98
C HIS A 49 12.86 7.40 3.59
N LYS A 50 12.91 6.13 3.97
CA LYS A 50 11.81 5.41 4.63
C LYS A 50 12.29 4.78 5.93
N GLU A 51 11.39 4.71 6.90
CA GLU A 51 11.65 4.06 8.18
C GLU A 51 10.40 3.36 8.71
N LEU A 52 10.63 2.36 9.56
CA LEU A 52 9.55 1.80 10.36
C LEU A 52 9.33 2.68 11.58
N ARG A 53 8.11 3.13 11.78
CA ARG A 53 7.70 3.93 12.93
C ARG A 53 6.55 3.26 13.65
N VAL A 54 6.51 3.41 14.97
CA VAL A 54 5.33 3.02 15.76
C VAL A 54 4.52 4.28 16.08
N ARG A 55 3.26 4.32 15.66
CA ARG A 55 2.30 5.38 15.97
C ARG A 55 1.02 4.73 16.51
N ASN A 56 0.57 5.12 17.70
CA ASN A 56 -0.64 4.57 18.32
C ASN A 56 -0.65 3.02 18.39
N ASN A 57 0.49 2.42 18.73
CA ASN A 57 0.70 0.95 18.73
C ASN A 57 0.58 0.25 17.37
N ILE A 58 0.61 1.01 16.27
CA ILE A 58 0.63 0.49 14.90
C ILE A 58 2.02 0.72 14.32
N THR A 59 2.63 -0.34 13.80
CA THR A 59 3.86 -0.21 12.99
C THR A 59 3.46 0.27 11.60
N GLU A 60 3.99 1.42 11.17
CA GLU A 60 3.80 2.02 9.86
C GLU A 60 5.13 2.20 9.13
N CYS A 61 5.12 2.04 7.81
CA CYS A 61 6.21 2.52 6.97
C CYS A 61 6.01 4.03 6.77
N HIS A 62 7.01 4.82 7.13
CA HIS A 62 6.97 6.27 7.04
C HIS A 62 8.05 6.77 6.09
N PHE A 63 7.66 7.53 5.07
CA PHE A 63 8.59 8.28 4.23
C PHE A 63 8.89 9.64 4.88
N ASN A 64 10.17 9.88 5.18
CA ASN A 64 10.66 11.09 5.85
C ASN A 64 11.55 11.97 4.95
N GLY A 65 11.59 11.67 3.65
CA GLY A 65 12.33 12.47 2.68
C GLY A 65 11.62 13.76 2.30
N ALA A 66 12.35 14.62 1.57
CA ALA A 66 11.75 15.81 0.97
C ALA A 66 10.74 15.37 -0.10
N VAL A 67 9.50 15.82 0.05
CA VAL A 67 8.43 15.60 -0.92
C VAL A 67 8.72 16.44 -2.16
N ASN A 68 9.14 15.78 -3.23
CA ASN A 68 9.19 16.40 -4.55
C ASN A 68 7.88 16.05 -5.26
N THR A 69 7.01 17.04 -5.44
CA THR A 69 5.77 16.88 -6.22
C THR A 69 6.00 16.98 -7.73
N GLY A 70 7.25 17.23 -8.15
CA GLY A 70 7.69 17.22 -9.54
C GLY A 70 7.13 18.39 -10.37
N PHE A 71 7.80 19.54 -10.33
CA PHE A 71 7.79 20.50 -11.43
C PHE A 71 9.21 20.57 -12.00
N LEU A 72 9.36 20.43 -13.32
CA LEU A 72 10.64 20.39 -14.08
C LEU A 72 11.47 19.09 -13.99
N GLY A 73 10.84 17.92 -13.81
CA GLY A 73 11.51 16.62 -14.02
C GLY A 73 12.35 16.09 -12.86
N MET A 74 12.13 16.59 -11.65
CA MET A 74 12.66 15.95 -10.43
C MET A 74 11.84 14.71 -10.09
N GLU A 75 12.51 13.62 -9.70
CA GLU A 75 11.87 12.38 -9.24
C GLU A 75 10.86 12.69 -8.13
N LYS A 76 9.65 12.15 -8.28
CA LYS A 76 8.67 12.19 -7.19
C LYS A 76 9.08 11.15 -6.16
N ASN A 77 9.17 11.57 -4.90
CA ASN A 77 9.60 10.71 -3.80
C ASN A 77 8.45 10.47 -2.83
N GLY A 78 8.25 9.22 -2.44
CA GLY A 78 7.20 8.80 -1.50
C GLY A 78 6.94 7.29 -1.61
N LEU A 79 6.13 6.75 -0.71
CA LEU A 79 5.75 5.33 -0.74
C LEU A 79 4.71 5.11 -1.85
N ASP A 80 5.02 4.27 -2.83
CA ASP A 80 4.10 3.90 -3.91
C ASP A 80 3.09 2.88 -3.37
N ASN A 81 1.81 3.26 -3.27
CA ASN A 81 0.77 2.39 -2.73
C ASN A 81 0.50 1.13 -3.58
N CYS A 82 0.76 1.13 -4.88
CA CYS A 82 0.61 -0.04 -5.73
C CYS A 82 1.72 -1.04 -5.48
N ARG A 83 2.97 -0.56 -5.44
CA ARG A 83 4.08 -1.42 -5.02
C ARG A 83 3.86 -1.94 -3.61
N PHE A 84 3.48 -1.06 -2.68
CA PHE A 84 3.24 -1.44 -1.29
C PHE A 84 2.16 -2.52 -1.17
N ARG A 85 1.08 -2.43 -1.96
CA ARG A 85 0.02 -3.45 -2.04
C ARG A 85 0.55 -4.80 -2.53
N GLU A 86 1.36 -4.80 -3.58
CA GLU A 86 2.00 -6.02 -4.08
C GLU A 86 2.87 -6.64 -2.99
N SER A 87 3.74 -5.85 -2.35
CA SER A 87 4.60 -6.34 -1.27
C SER A 87 3.79 -6.82 -0.05
N CYS A 88 2.68 -6.19 0.30
CA CYS A 88 1.78 -6.68 1.37
C CYS A 88 1.20 -8.06 1.03
N THR A 89 0.78 -8.26 -0.22
CA THR A 89 0.21 -9.52 -0.70
C THR A 89 1.26 -10.62 -0.67
N GLU A 90 2.47 -10.33 -1.15
CA GLU A 90 3.61 -11.26 -1.13
C GLU A 90 4.06 -11.61 0.30
N ALA A 91 3.96 -10.65 1.22
CA ALA A 91 4.26 -10.86 2.64
C ALA A 91 3.17 -11.63 3.41
N GLY A 92 2.04 -11.96 2.76
CA GLY A 92 0.97 -12.79 3.33
C GLY A 92 -0.15 -12.02 4.01
N ALA A 93 -0.24 -10.69 3.84
CA ALA A 93 -1.39 -9.92 4.32
C ALA A 93 -2.67 -10.39 3.60
N THR A 94 -3.75 -10.55 4.34
CA THR A 94 -5.04 -11.01 3.80
C THR A 94 -5.94 -9.87 3.33
N GLY A 95 -5.55 -8.62 3.61
CA GLY A 95 -6.26 -7.43 3.13
C GLY A 95 -6.11 -7.27 1.62
N PRO A 96 -7.14 -6.72 0.95
CA PRO A 96 -7.11 -6.55 -0.51
C PRO A 96 -6.21 -5.38 -0.95
N ASP A 97 -5.81 -4.50 -0.02
CA ASP A 97 -4.93 -3.37 -0.32
C ASP A 97 -4.04 -2.99 0.88
N SER A 98 -3.06 -2.14 0.59
CA SER A 98 -2.38 -1.29 1.56
C SER A 98 -3.28 -0.15 2.01
N SER A 99 -3.12 0.29 3.26
CA SER A 99 -3.76 1.51 3.77
C SER A 99 -2.70 2.61 3.85
N CYS A 100 -2.71 3.50 2.85
CA CYS A 100 -1.77 4.61 2.76
C CYS A 100 -2.44 5.97 3.07
N SER A 101 -1.67 6.92 3.60
CA SER A 101 -2.17 8.24 4.00
C SER A 101 -1.13 9.35 3.77
N GLY A 102 -1.62 10.59 3.70
CA GLY A 102 -0.81 11.77 3.42
C GLY A 102 -0.25 11.75 2.00
N ALA A 103 -1.16 11.68 1.02
CA ALA A 103 -0.85 11.70 -0.41
C ALA A 103 -0.13 12.99 -0.81
N PHE A 104 0.87 12.87 -1.69
CA PHE A 104 1.64 13.97 -2.23
C PHE A 104 1.04 14.45 -3.56
N ASN A 105 -0.05 15.23 -3.47
CA ASN A 105 -0.69 15.86 -4.63
C ASN A 105 0.13 17.03 -5.19
#